data_AF-A0A6N0KUN6-F1
#
_entry.id   AF-A0A6N0KUN6-F1
#
_cell.length_a   1.000
_cell.length_b   1.000
_cell.length_c   1.000
_cell.angle_alpha   90.00
_cell.angle_beta   90.00
_cell.angle_gamma   90.00
#
_symmetry.space_group_name_H-M   'P 1'
#
loop_
_entity.id
_entity.type
_entity.pdbx_description
1 polymer ?
#
loop_
_entity_poly.entity_id
_entity_poly.type
_entity_poly.pdbx_seq_one_letter_code
_entity_poly.pdbx_strand_id
1 'polypeptide(L)'
;MTIAFWCVLIAIFLPYVCTSIAKFGGEGYGGRANADPRAFLGSLEGFRRRANNAQLNAFEVTPAFAAAVIIAHLVGNASQATLDSLAIAWITSRLLYVICYLADWGPLRSLVWFVGMLLIAAFFVVSA
;
A
#
# COMPACT_ATOMS: atom_id res chain seq x y z
N MET A 1 6.99 2.29 -20.68
CA MET A 1 6.24 1.96 -19.45
C MET A 1 5.44 3.17 -19.05
N THR A 2 4.14 3.01 -18.79
CA THR A 2 3.24 4.11 -18.41
C THR A 2 3.49 4.51 -16.95
N ILE A 3 3.03 5.70 -16.54
CA ILE A 3 3.18 6.14 -15.14
C ILE A 3 2.38 5.18 -14.23
N ALA A 4 1.20 4.74 -14.68
CA ALA A 4 0.41 3.76 -13.95
C ALA A 4 1.18 2.45 -13.65
N PHE A 5 1.97 1.91 -14.58
CA PHE A 5 2.79 0.73 -14.29
C PHE A 5 3.95 1.00 -13.33
N TRP A 6 4.53 2.20 -13.35
CA TRP A 6 5.49 2.60 -12.32
C TRP A 6 4.84 2.71 -10.93
N CYS A 7 3.59 3.19 -10.86
CA CYS A 7 2.82 3.18 -9.62
C CYS A 7 2.59 1.75 -9.12
N VAL A 8 2.29 0.78 -9.98
CA VAL A 8 2.19 -0.65 -9.59
C VAL A 8 3.51 -1.14 -9.00
N LEU A 9 4.65 -0.79 -9.60
CA LEU A 9 5.96 -1.14 -9.05
C LEU A 9 6.16 -0.55 -7.64
N ILE A 10 5.86 0.73 -7.46
CA ILE A 10 5.94 1.39 -6.14
C ILE A 10 5.03 0.70 -5.12
N ALA A 11 3.80 0.35 -5.51
CA ALA A 11 2.85 -0.34 -4.64
C ALA A 11 3.36 -1.71 -4.17
N ILE A 12 4.07 -2.44 -5.04
CA ILE A 12 4.69 -3.74 -4.72
C ILE A 12 5.79 -3.59 -3.67
N PHE A 13 6.56 -2.50 -3.72
CA PHE A 13 7.66 -2.26 -2.78
C PHE A 13 7.21 -1.66 -1.44
N LEU A 14 6.05 -1.00 -1.39
CA LEU A 14 5.56 -0.29 -0.20
C LEU A 14 5.42 -1.16 1.08
N PRO A 15 4.92 -2.41 1.03
CA PRO A 15 4.90 -3.29 2.20
C PRO A 15 6.30 -3.53 2.80
N TYR A 16 7.34 -3.59 1.96
CA TYR A 16 8.71 -3.81 2.42
C TYR A 16 9.31 -2.57 3.07
N VAL A 17 8.88 -1.37 2.67
CA VAL A 17 9.19 -0.14 3.43
C VAL A 17 8.58 -0.23 4.83
N CYS A 18 7.31 -0.63 4.93
CA CYS A 18 6.62 -0.79 6.21
C CYS A 18 7.27 -1.87 7.09
N THR A 19 7.66 -3.01 6.53
CA THR A 19 8.39 -4.07 7.28
C THR A 19 9.73 -3.57 7.81
N SER A 20 10.43 -2.76 7.01
CA SER A 20 11.72 -2.20 7.39
C SER A 20 11.56 -1.25 8.58
N ILE A 21 10.51 -0.42 8.59
CA ILE A 21 10.18 0.44 9.74
C ILE A 21 9.83 -0.43 10.97
N ALA A 22 9.04 -1.48 10.81
CA ALA A 22 8.70 -2.38 11.92
C ALA A 22 9.93 -3.08 12.52
N LYS A 23 10.84 -3.55 11.65
CA LYS A 23 12.06 -4.28 12.05
C LYS A 23 13.11 -3.36 12.65
N PHE A 24 13.46 -2.27 11.96
CA PHE A 24 14.61 -1.44 12.32
C PHE A 24 14.25 -0.15 13.08
N GLY A 25 12.95 0.15 13.25
CA GLY A 25 12.47 1.31 14.01
C GLY A 25 12.59 1.18 15.53
N GLY A 26 13.36 0.22 16.03
CA GLY A 26 13.63 0.00 17.45
C GLY A 26 14.58 -1.16 17.68
N GLU A 27 14.94 -1.40 18.93
CA GLU A 27 15.89 -2.45 19.31
C GLU A 27 15.31 -3.88 19.18
N GLY A 28 16.17 -4.88 19.32
CA GLY A 28 15.76 -6.30 19.39
C GLY A 28 15.68 -7.03 18.05
N TYR A 29 15.80 -6.33 16.91
CA TYR A 29 15.98 -7.01 15.62
C TYR A 29 17.46 -7.36 15.43
N GLY A 30 17.77 -8.65 15.30
CA GLY A 30 19.13 -9.18 15.14
C GLY A 30 19.11 -10.61 14.61
N GLY A 31 20.23 -11.33 14.66
CA GLY A 31 20.38 -12.66 14.05
C GLY A 31 19.30 -13.67 14.47
N ARG A 32 18.95 -13.74 15.76
CA ARG A 32 17.89 -14.62 16.27
C ARG A 32 16.49 -14.22 15.77
N ALA A 33 16.19 -12.92 15.74
CA ALA A 33 14.93 -12.40 15.17
C ALA A 33 14.85 -12.58 13.65
N ASN A 34 15.99 -12.62 12.96
CA ASN A 34 16.05 -12.88 11.52
C ASN A 34 15.84 -14.36 11.18
N ALA A 35 16.04 -15.28 12.13
CA ALA A 35 15.73 -16.69 11.94
C ALA A 35 14.22 -16.97 11.90
N ASP A 36 13.42 -16.22 12.68
CA ASP A 36 11.96 -16.18 12.57
C ASP A 36 11.43 -14.73 12.61
N PRO A 37 11.44 -14.04 11.45
CA PRO A 37 11.01 -12.65 11.40
C PRO A 37 9.51 -12.49 11.62
N ARG A 38 8.68 -13.53 11.39
CA ARG A 38 7.23 -13.43 11.56
C ARG A 38 6.85 -13.50 13.04
N ALA A 39 7.45 -14.41 13.79
CA ALA A 39 7.29 -14.43 15.25
C ALA A 39 7.74 -13.12 15.88
N PHE A 40 8.89 -12.58 15.45
CA PHE A 40 9.37 -11.27 15.90
C PHE A 40 8.39 -10.14 15.60
N LEU A 41 7.88 -10.06 14.36
CA LEU A 41 6.91 -9.03 13.98
C LEU A 41 5.60 -9.15 14.77
N GLY A 42 5.19 -10.37 15.11
CA GLY A 42 4.00 -10.65 15.93
C GLY A 42 4.13 -10.23 17.39
N SER A 43 5.36 -10.17 17.93
CA SER A 43 5.62 -9.70 19.30
C SER A 43 5.80 -8.18 19.42
N LEU A 44 5.74 -7.44 18.32
CA LEU A 44 5.93 -5.98 18.34
C LEU A 44 4.74 -5.28 19.00
N GLU A 45 5.04 -4.14 19.64
CA GLU A 45 4.04 -3.26 20.24
C GLU A 45 4.15 -1.81 19.72
N GLY A 46 3.17 -0.98 20.09
CA GLY A 46 3.16 0.46 19.80
C GLY A 46 3.37 0.80 18.32
N PHE A 47 4.27 1.75 18.06
CA PHE A 47 4.60 2.24 16.71
C PHE A 47 5.05 1.13 15.75
N ARG A 48 5.84 0.18 16.23
CA ARG A 48 6.39 -0.90 15.37
C ARG A 48 5.32 -1.92 15.00
N ARG A 49 4.40 -2.22 15.92
CA ARG A 49 3.19 -3.01 15.61
C ARG A 49 2.34 -2.33 14.54
N ARG A 50 2.18 -1.01 14.66
CA ARG A 50 1.43 -0.21 13.68
C ARG A 50 2.08 -0.26 12.29
N ALA A 51 3.41 -0.19 12.20
CA ALA A 51 4.14 -0.41 10.93
C ALA A 51 3.92 -1.81 10.35
N ASN A 52 3.97 -2.87 11.17
CA ASN A 52 3.70 -4.24 10.73
C ASN A 52 2.26 -4.41 10.21
N ASN A 53 1.27 -3.83 10.89
CA ASN A 53 -0.11 -3.89 10.42
C ASN A 53 -0.32 -3.09 9.11
N ALA A 54 0.39 -1.95 8.94
CA ALA A 54 0.37 -1.21 7.68
C ALA A 54 0.94 -2.02 6.51
N GLN A 55 2.01 -2.81 6.76
CA GLN A 55 2.53 -3.78 5.79
C GLN A 55 1.47 -4.82 5.40
N LEU A 56 0.82 -5.45 6.38
CA LEU A 56 -0.19 -6.48 6.12
C LEU A 56 -1.32 -5.93 5.25
N ASN A 57 -1.85 -4.76 5.60
CA ASN A 57 -2.87 -4.10 4.79
C ASN A 57 -2.39 -3.78 3.37
N ALA A 58 -1.12 -3.38 3.20
CA ALA A 58 -0.56 -3.12 1.88
C ALA A 58 -0.50 -4.41 1.03
N PHE A 59 -0.16 -5.56 1.63
CA PHE A 59 -0.22 -6.86 0.93
C PHE A 59 -1.64 -7.27 0.51
N GLU A 60 -2.66 -6.90 1.28
CA GLU A 60 -4.06 -7.20 0.96
C GLU A 60 -4.59 -6.35 -0.21
N VAL A 61 -4.25 -5.06 -0.24
CA VAL A 61 -4.88 -4.11 -1.18
C VAL A 61 -4.08 -3.96 -2.50
N THR A 62 -2.75 -4.07 -2.46
CA THR A 62 -1.90 -3.93 -3.67
C THR A 62 -2.30 -4.86 -4.83
N PRO A 63 -2.65 -6.14 -4.61
CA PRO A 63 -3.09 -7.03 -5.70
C PRO A 63 -4.33 -6.52 -6.44
N ALA A 64 -5.32 -5.98 -5.70
CA ALA A 64 -6.52 -5.41 -6.30
C ALA A 64 -6.21 -4.17 -7.15
N PHE A 65 -5.33 -3.30 -6.67
CA PHE A 65 -4.85 -2.15 -7.43
C PHE A 65 -4.10 -2.56 -8.71
N ALA A 66 -3.16 -3.51 -8.61
CA ALA A 66 -2.41 -3.99 -9.76
C ALA A 66 -3.33 -4.60 -10.82
N ALA A 67 -4.29 -5.44 -10.41
CA ALA A 67 -5.29 -6.01 -11.30
C ALA A 67 -6.12 -4.93 -12.00
N ALA A 68 -6.60 -3.93 -11.27
CA ALA A 68 -7.39 -2.83 -11.84
C ALA A 68 -6.61 -2.03 -12.90
N VAL A 69 -5.35 -1.68 -12.63
CA VAL A 69 -4.49 -0.97 -13.58
C VAL A 69 -4.24 -1.80 -14.84
N ILE A 70 -3.94 -3.09 -14.68
CA ILE A 70 -3.66 -4.00 -15.80
C ILE A 70 -4.92 -4.17 -16.65
N ILE A 71 -6.08 -4.44 -16.05
CA ILE A 71 -7.35 -4.60 -16.76
C ILE A 71 -7.70 -3.33 -17.53
N ALA A 72 -7.60 -2.16 -16.90
CA ALA A 72 -7.87 -0.88 -17.55
C ALA A 72 -6.96 -0.63 -18.77
N HIS A 73 -5.66 -0.98 -18.68
CA HIS A 73 -4.75 -0.90 -19.82
C HIS A 73 -5.09 -1.90 -20.93
N LEU A 74 -5.51 -3.12 -20.56
CA LEU A 74 -5.86 -4.16 -21.53
C LEU A 74 -7.14 -3.81 -22.31
N VAL A 75 -8.12 -3.21 -21.64
CA VAL A 75 -9.37 -2.78 -22.29
C VAL A 75 -9.13 -1.59 -23.22
N GLY A 76 -8.30 -0.62 -22.80
CA GLY A 76 -7.86 0.48 -23.68
C GLY A 76 -8.91 1.56 -23.97
N ASN A 77 -10.09 1.52 -23.33
CA ASN A 77 -11.16 2.51 -23.53
C ASN A 77 -10.87 3.87 -22.86
N ALA A 78 -10.13 3.86 -21.75
CA ALA A 78 -9.80 5.07 -20.98
C ALA A 78 -8.54 5.75 -21.54
N SER A 79 -8.49 7.08 -21.48
CA SER A 79 -7.27 7.82 -21.86
C SER A 79 -6.11 7.49 -20.92
N GLN A 80 -4.89 7.42 -21.46
CA GLN A 80 -3.69 7.14 -20.66
C GLN A 80 -3.50 8.15 -19.51
N ALA A 81 -3.80 9.43 -19.76
CA ALA A 81 -3.69 10.49 -18.75
C ALA A 81 -4.64 10.27 -17.56
N THR A 82 -5.83 9.72 -17.81
CA THR A 82 -6.79 9.35 -16.76
C THR A 82 -6.26 8.20 -15.91
N LEU A 83 -5.75 7.15 -16.55
CA LEU A 83 -5.18 5.98 -15.85
C LEU A 83 -3.97 6.37 -14.99
N ASP A 84 -3.09 7.21 -15.54
CA ASP A 84 -1.91 7.71 -14.82
C ASP A 84 -2.30 8.57 -13.62
N SER A 85 -3.31 9.44 -13.77
CA SER A 85 -3.81 10.29 -12.67
C SER A 85 -4.44 9.48 -11.54
N LEU A 86 -5.27 8.47 -11.88
CA LEU A 86 -5.85 7.56 -10.89
C LEU A 86 -4.78 6.76 -10.14
N ALA A 87 -3.76 6.29 -10.86
CA ALA A 87 -2.67 5.52 -10.27
C ALA A 87 -1.83 6.36 -9.31
N ILE A 88 -1.51 7.60 -9.68
CA ILE A 88 -0.82 8.56 -8.80
C ILE A 88 -1.68 8.82 -7.56
N ALA A 89 -2.96 9.14 -7.74
CA ALA A 89 -3.87 9.42 -6.63
C ALA A 89 -3.97 8.24 -5.65
N TRP A 90 -3.99 7.01 -6.17
CA TRP A 90 -4.01 5.81 -5.34
C TRP A 90 -2.71 5.65 -4.53
N ILE A 91 -1.54 5.87 -5.16
CA ILE A 91 -0.26 5.85 -4.45
C ILE A 91 -0.20 6.93 -3.37
N THR A 92 -0.66 8.15 -3.66
CA THR A 92 -0.73 9.22 -2.67
C THR A 92 -1.63 8.83 -1.50
N SER A 93 -2.81 8.25 -1.77
CA SER A 93 -3.68 7.70 -0.72
C SER A 93 -2.95 6.65 0.12
N ARG A 94 -2.15 5.77 -0.49
CA ARG A 94 -1.38 4.77 0.25
C ARG A 94 -0.31 5.34 1.15
N LEU A 95 0.41 6.37 0.70
CA LEU A 95 1.40 7.05 1.53
C LEU A 95 0.72 7.74 2.72
N LEU A 96 -0.39 8.44 2.49
CA LEU A 96 -1.19 9.06 3.55
C LEU A 96 -1.74 8.03 4.54
N TYR A 97 -2.23 6.88 4.05
CA TYR A 97 -2.71 5.80 4.91
C TYR A 97 -1.60 5.30 5.83
N VAL A 98 -0.39 5.05 5.30
CA VAL A 98 0.76 4.61 6.10
C VAL A 98 1.10 5.66 7.16
N ILE A 99 1.16 6.94 6.80
CA ILE A 99 1.40 8.04 7.76
C ILE A 99 0.35 8.03 8.87
N CYS A 100 -0.94 7.97 8.53
CA CYS A 100 -2.04 7.92 9.49
C CYS A 100 -1.94 6.67 10.39
N TYR A 101 -1.52 5.53 9.83
CA TYR A 101 -1.32 4.30 10.59
C TYR A 101 -0.22 4.47 11.63
N LEU A 102 0.93 5.01 11.22
CA LEU A 102 2.08 5.22 12.09
C LEU A 102 1.79 6.23 13.21
N ALA A 103 1.06 7.31 12.88
CA ALA A 103 0.63 8.36 13.79
C ALA A 103 -0.58 7.99 14.67
N ASP A 104 -1.17 6.81 14.49
CA ASP A 104 -2.35 6.32 15.23
C ASP A 104 -3.64 7.15 15.03
N TRP A 105 -3.80 7.75 13.84
CA TRP A 105 -4.96 8.56 13.47
C TRP A 105 -6.09 7.71 12.90
N GLY A 106 -6.79 6.99 13.78
CA GLY A 106 -7.81 5.99 13.42
C GLY A 106 -8.89 6.44 12.41
N PRO A 107 -9.59 7.57 12.63
CA PRO A 107 -10.64 8.02 11.72
C PRO A 107 -10.10 8.40 10.34
N LEU A 108 -9.01 9.18 10.28
CA LEU A 108 -8.40 9.60 9.03
C LEU A 108 -7.85 8.42 8.24
N ARG A 109 -7.25 7.44 8.92
CA ARG A 109 -6.81 6.17 8.31
C ARG A 109 -7.96 5.48 7.58
N SER A 110 -9.13 5.40 8.21
CA SER A 110 -10.30 4.71 7.62
C SER A 110 -10.85 5.47 6.41
N LEU A 111 -10.90 6.80 6.49
CA LEU A 111 -11.30 7.65 5.38
C LEU A 111 -10.37 7.49 4.17
N VAL A 112 -9.05 7.59 4.38
CA VAL A 112 -8.05 7.46 3.30
C VAL A 112 -8.10 6.07 2.68
N TRP A 113 -8.29 5.02 3.47
CA TRP A 113 -8.46 3.65 2.97
C TRP A 113 -9.68 3.53 2.07
N PHE A 114 -10.82 4.08 2.50
CA PHE A 114 -12.05 4.07 1.72
C PHE A 114 -11.88 4.78 0.38
N VAL A 115 -11.24 5.95 0.36
CA VAL A 115 -10.86 6.66 -0.88
C VAL A 115 -9.98 5.78 -1.78
N GLY A 116 -9.01 5.06 -1.21
CA GLY A 116 -8.18 4.11 -1.96
C GLY A 116 -8.98 3.00 -2.64
N MET A 117 -10.00 2.46 -1.97
CA MET A 117 -10.89 1.45 -2.54
C MET A 117 -11.76 2.03 -3.68
N LEU A 118 -12.27 3.25 -3.51
CA LEU A 118 -13.02 3.94 -4.56
C LEU A 118 -12.16 4.21 -5.81
N LEU A 119 -10.88 4.56 -5.62
CA LEU A 119 -9.95 4.75 -6.74
C LEU A 119 -9.69 3.44 -7.51
N ILE A 120 -9.65 2.29 -6.83
CA ILE A 120 -9.58 0.98 -7.50
C ILE A 120 -10.85 0.75 -8.34
N ALA A 121 -12.03 0.99 -7.77
CA ALA A 121 -13.29 0.85 -8.50
C ALA A 121 -13.37 1.82 -9.70
N ALA A 122 -12.83 3.04 -9.55
CA ALA A 122 -12.83 4.05 -10.61
C ALA A 122 -12.11 3.58 -11.88
N PHE A 123 -11.03 2.79 -11.78
CA PHE A 123 -10.37 2.20 -12.96
C PHE A 123 -11.34 1.38 -13.82
N PHE A 124 -12.22 0.59 -13.20
CA PHE A 124 -13.22 -0.19 -13.93
C PHE A 124 -14.30 0.70 -14.53
N VAL A 125 -14.75 1.74 -13.82
CA VAL A 125 -15.79 2.65 -14.29
C VAL A 125 -15.33 3.50 -15.48
N VAL A 126 -14.10 4.03 -15.44
CA VAL A 126 -13.59 4.86 -16.55
C VAL A 126 -13.19 4.05 -17.78
N SER A 127 -13.00 2.73 -17.61
CA SER A 127 -12.65 1.81 -18.69
C SER A 127 -13.84 0.99 -19.21
N ALA A 128 -15.02 1.11 -18.59
CA ALA A 128 -16.26 0.52 -19.08
C ALA A 128 -16.67 1.17 -20.42
#